data_AF-A0A388PYJ1-F1
#
_entry.id   AF-A0A388PYJ1-F1
#
_cell.length_a   1.000
_cell.length_b   1.000
_cell.length_c   1.000
_cell.angle_alpha   90.00
_cell.angle_beta   90.00
_cell.angle_gamma   90.00
#
_symmetry.space_group_name_H-M   'P 1'
#
loop_
_entity.id
_entity.type
_entity.pdbx_description
1 polymer ?
#
loop_
_entity_poly.entity_id
_entity_poly.type
_entity_poly.pdbx_seq_one_letter_code
_entity_poly.pdbx_strand_id
1 'polypeptide(L)' 'MSKAIVFDLDGTLVDSAPDLMDAHNYVMKKFGYDQKPLTDIRRLAGRGAANMILSSLKKKKKCSIKIYIKK' A
#
# COMPACT_ATOMS: atom_id res chain seq x y z
N MET A 1 -36.36 3.16 -15.97
CA MET A 1 -34.92 3.06 -16.32
C MET A 1 -34.11 3.61 -15.17
N SER A 2 -33.25 2.81 -14.58
CA SER A 2 -32.37 3.26 -13.49
C SER A 2 -31.09 3.82 -14.11
N LYS A 3 -30.84 5.12 -13.94
CA LYS A 3 -29.54 5.73 -14.25
C LYS A 3 -28.71 5.72 -12.97
N ALA A 4 -27.60 5.00 -12.97
CA ALA A 4 -26.67 4.97 -11.85
C ALA A 4 -25.26 5.31 -12.36
N ILE A 5 -24.54 6.10 -11.58
CA ILE A 5 -23.13 6.41 -11.81
C ILE A 5 -22.37 5.84 -10.61
N VAL A 6 -21.35 5.04 -10.88
CA VAL A 6 -20.49 4.43 -9.86
C VAL A 6 -19.13 5.10 -9.95
N PHE A 7 -18.66 5.60 -8.80
CA PHE A 7 -17.34 6.18 -8.67
C PHE A 7 -16.49 5.27 -7.80
N ASP A 8 -15.23 5.11 -8.19
CA ASP A 8 -14.21 4.60 -7.29
C ASP A 8 -13.87 5.67 -6.23
N LEU A 9 -13.31 5.26 -5.09
CA LEU A 9 -12.95 6.18 -4.01
C LEU A 9 -11.51 6.65 -4.17
N ASP A 10 -10.57 5.70 -4.10
CA ASP A 10 -9.15 5.95 -4.03
C ASP A 10 -8.61 6.45 -5.38
N GLY A 11 -8.03 7.65 -5.38
CA GLY A 11 -7.50 8.27 -6.59
C GLY A 11 -8.55 8.74 -7.59
N THR A 12 -9.85 8.63 -7.26
CA THR A 12 -10.95 9.18 -8.06
C THR A 12 -11.67 10.29 -7.30
N LEU A 13 -12.24 10.01 -6.13
CA LEU A 13 -12.89 11.02 -5.28
C LEU A 13 -11.95 11.58 -4.22
N VAL A 14 -10.95 10.80 -3.80
CA VAL A 14 -10.02 11.17 -2.72
C VAL A 14 -8.58 10.90 -3.16
N ASP A 15 -7.69 11.88 -2.94
CA ASP A 15 -6.24 11.67 -3.08
C ASP A 15 -5.69 10.99 -1.82
N SER A 16 -5.89 9.67 -1.71
CA SER A 16 -5.45 8.86 -0.58
C SER A 16 -3.98 8.43 -0.66
N ALA A 17 -3.25 8.82 -1.71
CA ALA A 17 -1.87 8.40 -1.93
C ALA A 17 -0.88 8.83 -0.82
N PRO A 18 -0.92 10.07 -0.30
CA PRO A 18 -0.05 10.48 0.80
C PRO A 18 -0.31 9.67 2.08
N ASP A 19 -1.58 9.53 2.47
CA ASP A 19 -1.96 8.82 3.69
C ASP A 19 -1.59 7.33 3.65
N LEU A 20 -1.79 6.68 2.50
CA LEU A 20 -1.39 5.29 2.29
C LEU A 20 0.13 5.10 2.36
N MET A 21 0.91 6.07 1.87
CA MET A 21 2.37 6.04 1.97
C MET A 21 2.84 6.25 3.41
N ASP A 22 2.21 7.17 4.15
CA ASP A 22 2.55 7.43 5.55
C ASP A 22 2.24 6.22 6.44
N ALA A 23 1.08 5.59 6.26
CA ALA A 23 0.74 4.35 6.94
C ALA A 23 1.74 3.22 6.62
N HIS A 24 2.10 3.07 5.35
CA HIS A 24 3.13 2.12 4.93
C HIS A 24 4.48 2.40 5.60
N ASN A 25 4.95 3.65 5.55
CA ASN A 25 6.25 4.06 6.07
C ASN A 25 6.32 3.97 7.59
N TYR A 26 5.21 4.22 8.28
CA TYR A 26 5.07 3.97 9.70
C TYR A 26 5.35 2.49 10.04
N VAL A 27 4.75 1.55 9.30
CA VAL A 27 5.00 0.11 9.49
C VAL A 27 6.45 -0.25 9.13
N MET A 28 6.99 0.23 8.02
CA MET A 28 8.38 -0.04 7.64
C MET A 28 9.35 0.41 8.74
N LYS A 29 9.20 1.66 9.21
CA LYS A 29 10.02 2.23 10.29
C LYS A 29 9.91 1.40 11.57
N LYS A 30 8.69 1.02 11.97
CA LYS A 30 8.43 0.25 13.20
C LYS A 30 9.16 -1.10 13.22
N PHE A 31 9.35 -1.73 12.07
CA PHE A 31 10.03 -3.03 11.95
C PHE A 31 11.47 -2.93 11.41
N GLY A 32 12.04 -1.73 11.33
CA GLY A 32 13.46 -1.53 10.93
C GLY A 32 13.72 -1.67 9.42
N TYR A 33 12.71 -1.47 8.58
CA TYR A 33 12.83 -1.44 7.13
C TYR A 33 12.97 -0.03 6.57
N ASP A 34 13.52 0.04 5.35
CA ASP A 34 13.71 1.30 4.64
C ASP A 34 12.36 1.86 4.16
N GLN A 35 12.13 3.15 4.41
CA GLN A 35 10.95 3.85 3.95
C GLN A 35 11.00 4.06 2.42
N LYS A 36 9.83 4.34 1.83
CA LYS A 36 9.70 4.61 0.39
C LYS A 36 9.18 6.01 0.14
N PRO A 37 9.65 6.68 -0.93
CA PRO A 37 9.12 7.97 -1.32
C PRO A 37 7.70 7.83 -1.88
N LEU A 38 6.92 8.90 -1.80
CA LEU A 38 5.56 8.96 -2.35
C LEU A 38 5.50 8.58 -3.84
N THR A 39 6.56 8.84 -4.61
CA THR A 39 6.65 8.47 -6.03
C THR A 39 6.48 6.96 -6.28
N ASP A 40 6.77 6.12 -5.29
CA ASP A 40 6.58 4.66 -5.37
C ASP A 40 5.12 4.22 -5.13
N ILE A 41 4.24 5.10 -4.65
CA ILE A 41 2.88 4.73 -4.21
C ILE A 41 2.05 4.08 -5.33
N ARG A 42 2.11 4.59 -6.57
CA ARG A 42 1.35 4.02 -7.70
C ARG A 42 1.74 2.58 -7.99
N ARG A 43 3.03 2.26 -7.87
CA ARG A 43 3.54 0.90 -8.06
C ARG A 43 3.17 -0.02 -6.90
N LEU A 44 3.12 0.52 -5.68
CA LEU A 44 2.88 -0.25 -4.46
C LEU A 44 1.37 -0.48 -4.22
N ALA A 45 0.56 0.57 -4.30
CA ALA A 45 -0.86 0.58 -3.91
C ALA A 45 -1.78 -0.12 -4.92
N GLY A 46 -1.42 -0.14 -6.20
CA GLY A 46 -2.27 -0.69 -7.29
C GLY A 46 -2.60 -2.18 -7.19
N ARG A 47 -2.09 -2.91 -6.18
CA ARG A 47 -2.42 -4.32 -5.92
C ARG A 47 -2.86 -4.57 -4.47
N GLY A 48 -3.22 -3.52 -3.74
CA GLY A 48 -3.67 -3.56 -2.35
C GLY A 48 -2.57 -3.62 -1.29
N ALA A 49 -2.95 -3.44 -0.03
CA ALA A 49 -2.05 -3.26 1.11
C ALA A 49 -1.05 -4.43 1.31
N ALA A 50 -1.48 -5.67 1.11
CA ALA A 50 -0.61 -6.84 1.21
C ALA A 50 0.57 -6.77 0.22
N ASN A 51 0.28 -6.35 -1.01
CA ASN A 51 1.29 -6.20 -2.05
C ASN A 51 2.19 -4.99 -1.82
N MET A 52 1.70 -3.91 -1.20
CA MET A 52 2.52 -2.77 -0.79
C MET A 52 3.65 -3.24 0.13
N ILE A 53 3.30 -3.98 1.18
CA ILE A 53 4.27 -4.52 2.15
C ILE A 53 5.21 -5.51 1.47
N LEU A 54 4.67 -6.49 0.73
CA LEU A 54 5.48 -7.53 0.08
C LEU A 54 6.47 -6.95 -0.95
N SER A 55 6.06 -5.93 -1.70
CA SER A 55 6.92 -5.29 -2.71
C SER A 55 8.08 -4.52 -2.09
N SER A 56 7.88 -3.92 -0.92
CA SER A 56 8.96 -3.28 -0.15
C SER A 56 9.93 -4.30 0.44
N LEU A 57 9.43 -5.48 0.83
CA LEU A 57 10.24 -6.54 1.42
C LEU A 57 11.02 -7.37 0.39
N LYS A 58 10.50 -7.58 -0.82
CA LYS A 58 11.13 -8.41 -1.88
C LYS A 58 12.56 -7.99 -2.25
N LYS A 59 12.98 -6.75 -1.98
CA LYS A 59 14.36 -6.29 -2.19
C LYS A 59 15.37 -6.84 -1.16
N LYS A 60 14.94 -7.29 0.03
CA LYS A 60 15.80 -7.94 1.02
C LYS A 60 15.57 -9.46 0.95
N LYS A 61 16.62 -10.23 0.65
CA LYS A 61 16.61 -11.70 0.50
C LYS A 61 15.75 -12.37 1.60
N LYS A 62 14.78 -13.21 1.17
CA LYS A 62 13.98 -14.17 1.96
C LYS A 62 14.08 -13.97 3.48
N CYS A 63 13.38 -12.99 4.02
CA CYS A 63 13.07 -12.99 5.45
C CYS A 63 11.69 -13.63 5.59
N SER A 64 11.60 -14.73 6.34
CA SER A 64 10.37 -15.48 6.61
C SER A 64 9.42 -14.66 7.47
N ILE A 65 8.84 -13.59 6.92
CA ILE A 65 7.86 -12.77 7.60
C ILE A 65 6.51 -13.45 7.40
N LYS A 66 6.02 -14.11 8.45
CA LYS A 66 4.64 -14.57 8.54
C LYS A 66 3.75 -13.34 8.69
N ILE A 67 3.35 -12.74 7.57
CA ILE A 67 2.36 -11.66 7.56
C ILE A 67 1.01 -12.31 7.85
N TYR A 68 0.54 -12.19 9.09
CA TYR A 68 -0.82 -12.58 9.46
C TYR A 68 -1.79 -11.53 8.93
N ILE A 69 -2.25 -11.69 7.68
CA ILE A 69 -3.42 -10.98 7.18
C ILE A 69 -4.63 -11.83 7.59
N LYS A 70 -5.27 -11.50 8.70
CA LYS A 70 -6.62 -12.01 8.97
C LYS A 70 -7.53 -11.39 7.90
N LYS A 71 -8.05 -12.24 7.01
CA LYS A 71 -9.22 -11.90 6.20
C LYS A 71 -10.41 -11.67 7.09
#